data_AF-A0A432EQT5-F1
#
_entry.id   AF-A0A432EQT5-F1
#
_cell.length_a   1.000
_cell.length_b   1.000
_cell.length_c   1.000
_cell.angle_alpha   90.00
_cell.angle_beta   90.00
_cell.angle_gamma   90.00
#
_symmetry.space_group_name_H-M   'P 1'
#
loop_
_entity.id
_entity.type
_entity.pdbx_description
1 polymer ?
#
loop_
_entity_poly.entity_id
_entity_poly.type
_entity_poly.pdbx_seq_one_letter_code
_entity_poly.pdbx_strand_id
1 'polypeptide(L)' 'GGKDGKPGCNRLLRQDGTVIELDACAEFDIERGDRVEIQTPGGGGYGEDSEE' A
#
# COMPACT_ATOMS: atom_id res chain seq x y z
N GLY A 1 -16.44 13.05 14.20
CA GLY A 1 -15.89 12.74 12.86
C GLY A 1 -15.40 11.31 12.90
N GLY A 2 -15.61 10.52 11.86
CA GLY A 2 -15.24 9.09 11.87
C GLY A 2 -13.75 8.88 11.65
N LYS A 3 -13.28 7.64 11.83
CA LYS A 3 -11.85 7.23 11.76
C LYS A 3 -11.24 7.44 10.37
N ASP A 4 -9.92 7.66 10.32
CA ASP A 4 -9.17 7.76 9.07
C ASP A 4 -9.18 6.45 8.26
N GLY A 5 -9.12 6.58 6.93
CA GLY A 5 -8.92 5.45 6.04
C GLY A 5 -7.47 4.95 6.10
N LYS A 6 -7.25 3.66 5.83
CA LYS A 6 -5.89 3.11 5.75
C LYS A 6 -5.15 3.70 4.53
N PRO A 7 -3.89 4.14 4.66
CA PRO A 7 -3.11 4.57 3.51
C PRO A 7 -2.87 3.41 2.53
N GLY A 8 -2.65 3.75 1.27
CA GLY A 8 -2.17 2.79 0.28
C GLY A 8 -0.68 2.45 0.49
N CYS A 9 -0.20 1.42 -0.21
CA CYS A 9 1.18 0.97 -0.13
C CYS A 9 1.57 0.27 -1.43
N ASN A 10 2.74 0.60 -1.97
CA ASN A 10 3.27 0.02 -3.20
C ASN A 10 4.48 -0.84 -2.86
N ARG A 11 4.59 -2.04 -3.44
CA ARG A 11 5.72 -2.95 -3.19
C ARG A 11 6.18 -3.64 -4.47
N LEU A 12 7.49 -3.83 -4.57
CA LEU A 12 8.11 -4.73 -5.54
C LEU A 12 8.50 -6.03 -4.83
N LEU A 13 7.92 -7.14 -5.29
CA LEU A 13 8.22 -8.49 -4.86
C LEU A 13 9.21 -9.10 -5.86
N ARG A 14 10.48 -9.20 -5.49
CA ARG A 14 11.51 -9.82 -6.31
C ARG A 14 11.31 -11.33 -6.37
N GLN A 15 11.77 -11.96 -7.46
CA GLN A 15 11.67 -13.41 -7.63
C GLN A 15 12.33 -14.21 -6.49
N ASP A 16 13.41 -13.68 -5.90
CA ASP A 16 14.13 -14.30 -4.78
C ASP A 16 13.40 -14.21 -3.43
N GLY A 17 12.25 -13.52 -3.39
CA GLY A 17 11.46 -13.30 -2.19
C GLY A 17 11.74 -11.97 -1.48
N THR A 18 12.67 -11.16 -1.98
CA THR A 18 12.93 -9.82 -1.44
C THR A 18 11.72 -8.92 -1.67
N VAL A 19 11.32 -8.17 -0.65
CA VAL A 19 10.24 -7.19 -0.72
C VAL A 19 10.81 -5.79 -0.55
N ILE A 20 10.51 -4.92 -1.50
CA ILE A 20 10.94 -3.52 -1.49
C ILE A 20 9.68 -2.67 -1.44
N GLU A 21 9.53 -1.88 -0.37
CA GLU A 21 8.49 -0.84 -0.31
C GLU A 21 8.89 0.32 -1.22
N LEU A 22 7.93 0.81 -1.99
CA LEU A 22 8.11 1.86 -2.97
C LEU A 22 7.47 3.15 -2.47
N ASP A 23 8.05 4.29 -2.84
CA ASP A 23 7.44 5.60 -2.61
C ASP A 23 6.08 5.71 -3.32
N ALA A 24 5.30 6.72 -2.92
CA ALA A 24 3.98 7.00 -3.50
C ALA A 24 4.04 7.20 -5.03
N CYS A 25 5.16 7.73 -5.53
CA CYS A 25 5.49 7.82 -6.95
C CYS A 25 6.94 7.38 -7.11
N ALA A 26 7.18 6.32 -7.89
CA ALA A 26 8.49 5.72 -8.04
C ALA A 26 8.72 5.21 -9.46
N GLU A 27 9.99 5.17 -9.86
CA GLU A 27 10.48 4.49 -11.07
C GLU A 27 11.52 3.45 -10.63
N PHE A 28 11.47 2.26 -11.23
CA PHE A 28 12.36 1.15 -10.89
C PHE A 28 12.41 0.12 -12.03
N ASP A 29 13.52 -0.60 -12.12
CA ASP A 29 13.69 -1.71 -13.06
C ASP A 29 13.07 -3.01 -12.52
N ILE A 30 12.43 -3.74 -13.44
CA ILE A 30 11.75 -5.02 -13.20
C ILE A 30 12.43 -6.11 -14.03
N GLU A 31 12.64 -7.27 -13.41
CA GLU A 31 13.09 -8.48 -14.10
C GLU A 31 11.96 -9.51 -14.25
N ARG A 32 12.17 -10.49 -15.13
CA ARG A 32 11.19 -11.56 -15.35
C ARG A 32 10.99 -12.36 -14.05
N GLY A 33 9.75 -12.41 -13.58
CA GLY A 33 9.38 -13.14 -12.36
C GLY A 33 9.13 -12.23 -11.17
N ASP A 34 9.52 -10.96 -11.26
CA ASP A 34 9.13 -9.94 -10.30
C ASP A 34 7.63 -9.66 -10.37
N ARG A 35 7.07 -9.17 -9.26
CA ARG A 35 5.67 -8.75 -9.17
C ARG A 35 5.57 -7.38 -8.51
N VAL A 36 4.66 -6.56 -9.02
CA VAL A 36 4.31 -5.27 -8.40
C VAL A 36 2.98 -5.44 -7.67
N GLU A 37 2.96 -5.13 -6.38
CA GLU A 37 1.74 -5.07 -5.56
C GLU A 37 1.37 -3.62 -5.30
N ILE A 38 0.14 -3.24 -5.63
CA ILE A 38 -0.42 -1.92 -5.40
C ILE A 38 -1.63 -2.07 -4.46
N GLN A 39 -1.46 -1.64 -3.22
CA GLN A 39 -2.54 -1.59 -2.24
C GLN A 39 -3.17 -0.21 -2.32
N THR A 40 -4.40 -0.14 -2.82
CA THR A 40 -5.13 1.12 -2.91
C THR A 40 -5.59 1.59 -1.52
N PRO A 41 -5.59 2.91 -1.24
CA PRO A 41 -6.07 3.44 0.03
C PRO A 41 -7.51 3.00 0.37
N GLY A 42 -7.79 2.82 1.65
CA GLY A 42 -9.13 2.56 2.16
C GLY A 42 -9.95 3.84 2.37
N GLY A 43 -11.28 3.70 2.45
CA GLY A 43 -12.16 4.81 2.82
C GLY A 43 -12.12 5.10 4.32
N GLY A 44 -12.30 6.38 4.69
CA GLY A 44 -12.51 6.79 6.09
C GLY A 44 -13.94 6.52 6.57
N GLY A 45 -14.14 6.51 7.89
CA GLY A 45 -15.43 6.36 8.53
C GLY A 45 -16.21 7.67 8.63
N TYR A 46 -17.49 7.56 8.97
CA TYR A 46 -18.39 8.69 9.25
C TYR A 46 -19.06 8.49 10.62
N GLY A 47 -19.30 9.58 11.38
CA GLY A 47 -19.92 9.53 12.72
C GLY A 47 -19.05 10.14 13.82
N GLU A 48 -19.45 10.02 15.08
CA GLU A 48 -18.55 10.23 16.23
C GLU A 48 -17.74 8.97 16.45
N ASP A 49 -16.48 9.13 16.84
CA ASP A 49 -15.61 8.02 17.20
C ASP A 49 -16.03 7.55 18.60
N SER A 50 -17.18 6.87 18.67
CA SER A 50 -17.62 6.24 19.91
C SER A 50 -16.62 5.13 20.22
N GLU A 51 -15.78 5.43 21.21
CA GLU A 51 -14.70 4.61 21.76
C GLU A 51 -15.13 3.15 21.94
N GLU A 52 -14.34 2.23 21.34
CA GLU A 52 -13.74 1.06 22.00
C GLU A 52 -12.38 0.76 21.34
#